data_AF-A0A3B9NPW6-F1
#
_entry.id   AF-A0A3B9NPW6-F1
#
_cell.length_a   1.000
_cell.length_b   1.000
_cell.length_c   1.000
_cell.angle_alpha   90.00
_cell.angle_beta   90.00
_cell.angle_gamma   90.00
#
_symmetry.space_group_name_H-M   'P 1'
#
loop_
_entity.id
_entity.type
_entity.pdbx_description
1 polymer ?
#
loop_
_entity_poly.entity_id
_entity_poly.type
_entity_poly.pdbx_seq_one_letter_code
_entity_poly.pdbx_strand_id
1 'polypeptide(L)'
;MGDGGAPISVPLGQTLEISSDGAVLAYDPNAPEAPASEVARLLLRDASATTLVRRLDGLFEPAAQVNVGGDFDGGAVPAEIVSGAVEGSAVNVAEMLVKTMENNRSFEARIRLVKEFKDLDQAGTSMIRMA
;
A
#
# COMPACT_ATOMS: atom_id res chain seq x y z
N MET A 1 8.68 -0.06 -15.25
CA MET A 1 9.97 -0.03 -15.95
C MET A 1 10.16 -1.37 -16.64
N GLY A 2 10.98 -1.42 -17.68
CA GLY A 2 11.43 -2.68 -18.27
C GLY A 2 12.38 -3.42 -17.33
N ASP A 3 12.58 -4.71 -17.54
CA ASP A 3 13.48 -5.59 -16.78
C ASP A 3 14.92 -5.05 -16.64
N GLY A 4 15.37 -4.20 -17.59
CA GLY A 4 16.65 -3.48 -17.52
C GLY A 4 16.63 -2.10 -16.83
N GLY A 5 15.54 -1.74 -16.15
CA GLY A 5 15.37 -0.43 -15.48
C GLY A 5 15.05 0.74 -16.42
N ALA A 6 14.94 0.52 -17.73
CA ALA A 6 14.60 1.56 -18.71
C ALA A 6 13.08 1.75 -18.86
N PRO A 7 12.59 2.92 -19.31
CA PRO A 7 11.20 3.09 -19.71
C PRO A 7 10.82 2.13 -20.85
N ILE A 8 9.60 1.59 -20.81
CA ILE A 8 9.06 0.74 -21.87
C ILE A 8 8.44 1.64 -22.94
N SER A 9 8.91 1.52 -24.19
CA SER A 9 8.31 2.19 -25.34
C SER A 9 7.47 1.19 -26.12
N VAL A 10 6.22 1.55 -26.41
CA VAL A 10 5.27 0.70 -27.13
C VAL A 10 5.02 1.24 -28.55
N PRO A 11 4.98 0.38 -29.58
CA PRO A 11 4.62 0.80 -30.94
C PRO A 11 3.20 1.39 -31.00
N LEU A 12 3.03 2.47 -31.76
CA LEU A 12 1.71 3.08 -31.97
C LEU A 12 0.83 2.19 -32.87
N GLY A 13 -0.48 2.18 -32.60
CA GLY A 13 -1.47 1.46 -33.42
C GLY A 13 -1.53 -0.05 -33.18
N GLN A 14 -0.81 -0.58 -32.19
CA GLN A 14 -0.89 -1.98 -31.80
C GLN A 14 -1.75 -2.18 -30.53
N THR A 15 -2.38 -3.34 -30.44
CA THR A 15 -3.06 -3.80 -29.23
C THR A 15 -2.05 -4.48 -28.32
N LEU A 16 -2.10 -4.19 -27.03
CA LEU A 16 -1.14 -4.69 -26.04
C LEU A 16 -1.81 -5.68 -25.10
N GLU A 17 -1.08 -6.73 -24.75
CA GLU A 17 -1.44 -7.69 -23.71
C GLU A 17 -0.24 -7.89 -22.78
N ILE A 18 -0.53 -8.15 -21.50
CA ILE A 18 0.50 -8.41 -20.49
C ILE A 18 0.31 -9.83 -20.01
N SER A 19 1.33 -10.67 -20.19
CA SER A 19 1.38 -12.04 -19.71
C SER A 19 1.59 -12.08 -18.19
N SER A 20 1.28 -13.22 -17.58
CA SER A 20 1.39 -13.41 -16.12
C SER A 20 2.82 -13.29 -15.59
N ASP A 21 3.82 -13.54 -16.42
CA ASP A 21 5.24 -13.39 -16.12
C ASP A 21 5.77 -11.96 -16.35
N GLY A 22 4.91 -11.03 -16.75
CA GLY A 22 5.26 -9.64 -17.03
C GLY A 22 5.70 -9.35 -18.47
N ALA A 23 5.69 -10.32 -19.39
CA ALA A 23 5.94 -10.05 -20.80
C ALA A 23 4.84 -9.17 -21.40
N VAL A 24 5.23 -8.09 -22.09
CA VAL A 24 4.35 -7.17 -22.81
C VAL A 24 4.36 -7.57 -24.28
N LEU A 25 3.24 -8.09 -24.74
CA LEU A 25 3.01 -8.55 -26.10
C LEU A 25 2.28 -7.49 -26.90
N ALA A 26 2.71 -7.26 -28.14
CA ALA A 26 2.03 -6.39 -29.09
C ALA A 26 1.47 -7.19 -30.26
N TYR A 27 0.24 -6.85 -30.62
CA TYR A 27 -0.50 -7.43 -31.75
C TYR A 27 -0.89 -6.32 -32.73
N ASP A 28 -0.70 -6.58 -34.02
CA ASP A 28 -1.16 -5.68 -35.07
C ASP A 28 -2.63 -6.00 -35.42
N PRO A 29 -3.58 -5.10 -35.13
CA PRO A 29 -4.99 -5.31 -35.47
C PRO A 29 -5.24 -5.41 -36.99
N ASN A 30 -4.31 -4.94 -37.83
CA ASN A 30 -4.41 -5.03 -39.29
C ASN A 30 -3.86 -6.35 -39.86
N ALA A 31 -3.11 -7.12 -39.05
CA ALA A 31 -2.51 -8.39 -39.45
C ALA A 31 -2.77 -9.47 -38.38
N PRO A 32 -4.04 -9.91 -38.19
CA PRO A 32 -4.42 -10.81 -37.10
C PRO A 32 -3.83 -12.22 -37.19
N GLU A 33 -3.32 -12.64 -38.36
CA GLU A 33 -2.61 -13.91 -38.53
C GLU A 33 -1.13 -13.84 -38.14
N ALA A 34 -0.58 -12.64 -37.93
CA ALA A 34 0.79 -12.47 -37.50
C ALA A 34 0.95 -12.86 -36.02
N PRO A 35 2.04 -13.54 -35.63
CA PRO A 35 2.29 -13.86 -34.23
C PRO A 35 2.53 -12.59 -33.42
N ALA A 36 2.15 -12.63 -32.14
CA ALA A 36 2.45 -11.57 -31.18
C ALA A 36 3.97 -11.37 -31.05
N SER A 37 4.40 -10.13 -30.93
CA SER A 37 5.80 -9.80 -30.65
C SER A 37 5.94 -9.34 -29.19
N GLU A 38 6.88 -9.91 -28.45
CA GLU A 38 7.29 -9.35 -27.15
C GLU A 38 8.02 -8.03 -27.41
N VAL A 39 7.47 -6.93 -26.89
CA VAL A 39 8.04 -5.58 -27.06
C VAL A 39 8.79 -5.12 -25.81
N ALA A 40 8.44 -5.68 -24.65
CA ALA A 40 9.08 -5.39 -23.38
C ALA A 40 8.73 -6.45 -22.34
N ARG A 41 9.43 -6.39 -21.20
CA ARG A 41 9.14 -7.20 -20.02
C ARG A 41 9.13 -6.30 -18.80
N LEU A 42 8.08 -6.41 -17.98
CA LEU A 42 7.95 -5.64 -16.75
C LEU A 42 8.97 -6.12 -15.72
N LEU A 43 9.61 -5.17 -15.03
CA LEU A 43 10.42 -5.48 -13.86
C LEU A 43 9.52 -5.79 -12.67
N LEU A 44 9.46 -7.05 -12.28
CA LEU A 44 8.70 -7.55 -11.15
C LEU A 44 9.64 -7.92 -10.01
N ARG A 45 9.33 -7.47 -8.80
CA ARG A 45 10.11 -7.76 -7.59
C ARG A 45 9.20 -8.35 -6.52
N ASP A 46 9.65 -9.44 -5.92
CA ASP A 46 9.02 -9.97 -4.72
C ASP A 46 9.51 -9.22 -3.49
N ALA A 47 8.58 -8.60 -2.77
CA ALA A 47 8.84 -7.84 -1.56
C ALA A 47 8.64 -8.66 -0.28
N SER A 48 8.42 -9.98 -0.36
CA SER A 48 8.16 -10.84 0.81
C SER A 48 9.25 -10.77 1.90
N ALA A 49 10.51 -10.55 1.51
CA ALA A 49 11.66 -10.39 2.40
C ALA A 49 12.08 -8.93 2.63
N THR A 50 11.38 -7.97 2.02
CA THR A 50 11.76 -6.55 2.04
C THR A 50 10.72 -5.73 2.77
N THR A 51 11.12 -5.09 3.87
CA THR A 51 10.23 -4.16 4.59
C THR A 51 9.97 -2.92 3.74
N LEU A 52 8.72 -2.72 3.34
CA LEU A 52 8.28 -1.55 2.60
C LEU A 52 7.62 -0.52 3.54
N VAL A 53 7.83 0.76 3.24
CA VAL A 53 7.11 1.87 3.86
C VAL A 53 6.20 2.53 2.85
N ARG A 54 5.00 2.92 3.30
CA ARG A 54 4.03 3.62 2.47
C ARG A 54 4.35 5.11 2.43
N ARG A 55 4.44 5.65 1.23
CA ARG A 55 4.65 7.08 0.94
C ARG A 55 3.32 7.86 0.97
N LEU A 56 3.43 9.19 0.91
CA LEU A 56 2.28 10.10 0.92
C LEU A 56 1.43 10.04 -0.36
N ASP A 57 2.04 9.65 -1.48
CA ASP A 57 1.37 9.42 -2.77
C ASP A 57 0.67 8.05 -2.85
N GLY A 58 0.76 7.25 -1.79
CA GLY A 58 0.18 5.92 -1.71
C GLY A 58 1.03 4.81 -2.34
N LEU A 59 2.19 5.15 -2.93
CA LEU A 59 3.19 4.18 -3.38
C LEU A 59 4.03 3.65 -2.21
N PHE A 60 4.87 2.67 -2.50
CA PHE A 60 5.76 2.04 -1.52
C PHE A 60 7.22 2.23 -1.91
N GLU A 61 8.08 2.31 -0.91
CA GLU A 61 9.53 2.28 -1.10
C GLU A 61 10.19 1.42 0.00
N PRO A 62 11.38 0.85 -0.27
CA PRO A 62 12.11 0.09 0.74
C PRO A 62 12.44 0.94 1.96
N ALA A 63 12.21 0.40 3.16
CA ALA A 63 12.48 1.11 4.42
C ALA A 63 13.96 1.52 4.59
N ALA A 64 14.89 0.86 3.91
CA ALA A 64 16.30 1.20 3.89
C ALA A 64 16.64 2.39 2.96
N GLN A 65 15.72 2.80 2.09
CA GLN A 65 15.93 3.78 1.01
C GLN A 65 14.85 4.88 0.99
N VAL A 66 14.31 5.22 2.17
CA VAL A 66 13.23 6.21 2.31
C VAL A 66 13.63 7.55 1.68
N ASN A 67 12.77 8.10 0.82
CA ASN A 67 12.98 9.31 0.00
C ASN A 67 14.14 9.26 -1.01
N VAL A 68 14.90 8.17 -1.07
CA VAL A 68 15.91 7.95 -2.12
C VAL A 68 15.24 7.33 -3.34
N GLY A 69 14.31 6.40 -3.09
CA GLY A 69 13.72 5.56 -4.12
C GLY A 69 14.76 4.61 -4.74
N GLY A 70 14.30 3.79 -5.67
CA GLY A 70 15.15 2.82 -6.34
C GLY A 70 14.55 1.42 -6.36
N ASP A 71 15.25 0.54 -7.05
CA ASP A 71 14.96 -0.88 -7.10
C ASP A 71 15.57 -1.60 -5.90
N PHE A 72 15.07 -2.79 -5.60
CA PHE A 72 15.53 -3.63 -4.49
C PHE A 72 15.62 -5.10 -4.91
N ASP A 73 16.43 -5.89 -4.20
CA ASP A 73 16.59 -7.31 -4.52
C ASP A 73 15.28 -8.07 -4.32
N GLY A 74 14.89 -8.85 -5.32
CA GLY A 74 13.68 -9.65 -5.27
C GLY A 74 13.83 -10.85 -4.33
N GLY A 75 12.76 -11.22 -3.66
CA GLY A 75 12.66 -12.45 -2.89
C GLY A 75 12.68 -13.72 -3.73
N ALA A 76 12.54 -14.87 -3.07
CA ALA A 76 12.65 -16.19 -3.70
C ALA A 76 11.42 -16.59 -4.52
N VAL A 77 10.27 -15.91 -4.34
CA VAL A 77 9.03 -16.23 -5.03
C VAL A 77 8.92 -15.31 -6.25
N PRO A 78 8.73 -15.83 -7.47
CA PRO A 78 8.48 -14.97 -8.62
C PRO A 78 7.12 -14.29 -8.46
N ALA A 79 7.09 -12.96 -8.60
CA ALA A 79 5.84 -12.22 -8.62
C ALA A 79 5.11 -12.46 -9.96
N GLU A 80 3.79 -12.61 -9.88
CA GLU A 80 2.93 -12.86 -11.04
C GLU A 80 1.92 -11.73 -11.24
N ILE A 81 1.45 -11.58 -12.47
CA ILE A 81 0.47 -10.57 -12.87
C ILE A 81 -0.83 -11.23 -13.29
N VAL A 82 -1.95 -10.62 -12.89
CA VAL A 82 -3.27 -10.90 -13.48
C VAL A 82 -3.68 -9.71 -14.34
N SER A 83 -3.63 -9.88 -15.67
CA SER A 83 -3.99 -8.83 -16.61
C SER A 83 -5.49 -8.52 -16.55
N GLY A 84 -5.85 -7.24 -16.67
CA GLY A 84 -7.24 -6.78 -16.68
C GLY A 84 -7.94 -6.75 -15.30
N ALA A 85 -7.23 -7.08 -14.22
CA ALA A 85 -7.73 -6.98 -12.85
C ALA A 85 -7.05 -5.84 -12.09
N VAL A 86 -7.75 -5.26 -11.12
CA VAL A 86 -7.20 -4.28 -10.17
C VAL A 86 -7.28 -4.89 -8.79
N GLU A 87 -6.15 -4.91 -8.08
CA GLU A 87 -6.10 -5.41 -6.70
C GLU A 87 -6.95 -4.52 -5.78
N GLY A 88 -7.85 -5.15 -5.03
CA GLY A 88 -8.70 -4.49 -4.06
C GLY A 88 -7.98 -4.27 -2.72
N SER A 89 -8.56 -3.44 -1.86
CA SER A 89 -8.08 -3.33 -0.48
C SER A 89 -8.49 -4.58 0.32
N ALA A 90 -7.55 -5.15 1.06
CA ALA A 90 -7.83 -6.22 2.02
C ALA A 90 -8.57 -5.74 3.30
N VAL A 91 -8.98 -4.46 3.37
CA VAL A 91 -9.57 -3.86 4.58
C VAL A 91 -11.07 -4.16 4.69
N ASN A 92 -11.49 -4.74 5.82
CA ASN A 92 -12.89 -4.83 6.20
C ASN A 92 -13.34 -3.55 6.92
N VAL A 93 -14.17 -2.75 6.24
CA VAL A 93 -14.63 -1.46 6.75
C VAL A 93 -15.50 -1.60 8.01
N ALA A 94 -16.35 -2.62 8.09
CA ALA A 94 -17.27 -2.79 9.22
C ALA A 94 -16.49 -3.06 10.52
N GLU A 95 -15.50 -3.95 10.46
CA GLU A 95 -14.62 -4.25 11.59
C GLU A 95 -13.82 -3.02 12.04
N MET A 96 -13.28 -2.26 11.08
CA MET A 96 -12.52 -1.04 11.38
C MET A 96 -13.38 0.06 12.03
N LEU A 97 -14.65 0.17 11.64
CA LEU A 97 -15.58 1.11 12.27
C LEU A 97 -15.90 0.71 13.70
N VAL A 98 -16.14 -0.58 13.97
CA VAL A 98 -16.38 -1.09 15.33
C VAL A 98 -15.16 -0.83 16.21
N LYS A 99 -13.95 -1.15 15.72
CA LYS A 99 -12.70 -0.87 16.43
C LYS A 99 -12.52 0.62 16.73
N THR A 100 -12.89 1.48 15.77
CA THR A 100 -12.86 2.95 15.99
C THR A 100 -13.85 3.38 17.07
N MET A 101 -15.06 2.81 17.09
CA MET A 101 -16.05 3.09 18.14
C MET A 101 -15.58 2.63 19.53
N GLU A 102 -14.99 1.46 19.64
CA GLU A 102 -14.41 0.95 20.89
C GLU A 102 -13.28 1.86 21.39
N ASN A 103 -12.39 2.26 20.48
CA ASN A 103 -11.33 3.21 20.78
C ASN A 103 -11.90 4.54 21.32
N ASN A 104 -12.94 5.09 20.68
CA ASN A 104 -13.60 6.32 21.13
C ASN A 104 -14.24 6.17 22.52
N ARG A 105 -14.94 5.06 22.79
CA ARG A 105 -15.51 4.77 24.11
C ARG A 105 -14.43 4.65 25.18
N SER A 106 -13.34 3.96 24.87
CA SER A 106 -12.20 3.83 25.79
C SER A 106 -11.55 5.19 26.09
N PHE A 107 -11.46 6.05 25.08
CA PHE A 107 -10.94 7.41 25.21
C PHE A 107 -11.85 8.27 26.08
N GLU A 108 -13.16 8.22 25.88
CA GLU A 108 -14.13 8.92 26.74
C GLU A 108 -14.08 8.47 28.19
N ALA A 109 -13.97 7.16 28.44
CA ALA A 109 -13.85 6.63 29.80
C ALA A 109 -12.58 7.15 30.49
N ARG A 110 -11.45 7.18 29.76
CA ARG A 110 -10.19 7.78 30.27
C ARG A 110 -10.36 9.26 30.60
N ILE A 111 -11.04 10.03 29.75
CA ILE A 111 -11.31 11.45 30.04
C ILE A 111 -12.21 11.62 31.27
N ARG A 112 -13.25 10.81 31.42
CA ARG A 112 -14.14 10.86 32.58
C ARG A 112 -13.38 10.62 33.88
N LEU A 113 -12.54 9.58 33.91
CA LEU A 113 -11.71 9.26 35.06
C LEU A 113 -10.71 10.39 35.40
N VAL A 114 -10.12 11.05 34.39
CA VAL A 114 -9.26 12.23 34.63
C VAL A 114 -10.05 13.40 35.22
N LYS A 115 -11.29 13.64 34.76
CA LYS A 115 -12.16 14.67 35.34
C LYS A 115 -12.49 14.36 36.80
N GLU A 116 -12.83 13.12 37.10
CA GLU A 116 -13.15 12.68 38.46
C GLU A 116 -11.95 12.84 39.41
N PHE A 117 -10.73 12.52 38.95
CA PHE A 117 -9.51 12.82 39.72
C PHE A 117 -9.31 14.31 39.97
N LYS A 118 -9.58 15.17 38.98
CA LYS A 118 -9.49 16.62 39.16
C LYS A 118 -10.50 17.14 40.17
N ASP A 119 -11.73 16.65 40.13
CA ASP A 119 -12.80 17.04 41.06
C ASP A 119 -12.45 16.58 42.49
N LEU A 120 -11.91 15.38 42.65
CA LEU A 120 -11.39 14.87 43.93
C LEU A 120 -10.24 15.74 44.48
N ASP A 121 -9.28 16.12 43.64
CA ASP A 121 -8.16 16.98 44.03
C ASP A 121 -8.63 18.38 44.47
N GLN A 122 -9.58 18.96 43.77
CA GLN A 122 -10.18 20.25 44.13
C GLN A 122 -10.94 20.16 45.47
N ALA A 123 -11.71 19.09 45.68
CA ALA A 123 -12.40 18.85 46.95
C ALA A 123 -11.39 18.68 48.11
N GLY A 124 -10.34 17.88 47.92
CA GLY A 124 -9.26 17.72 48.90
C GLY A 124 -8.57 19.04 49.26
N THR A 125 -8.25 19.86 48.25
CA THR A 125 -7.63 21.19 48.46
C THR A 125 -8.57 22.15 49.20
N SER A 126 -9.89 22.09 48.95
CA SER A 126 -10.88 22.91 49.66
C SER A 126 -10.96 22.58 51.15
N MET A 127 -10.84 21.30 51.51
CA MET A 127 -10.82 20.85 52.90
C MET A 127 -9.60 21.38 53.67
N ILE A 128 -8.42 21.38 53.05
CA ILE A 128 -7.20 21.94 53.66
C ILE A 128 -7.35 23.45 53.92
N ARG A 129 -8.10 24.16 53.06
CA ARG A 129 -8.29 25.61 53.18
C ARG A 129 -9.27 26.03 54.26
N MET A 130 -10.10 25.10 54.75
CA MET A 130 -11.09 25.35 55.82
C MET A 130 -10.58 24.96 57.21
N ALA A 131 -9.38 24.37 57.32
CA ALA A 131 -8.70 24.04 58.58
C ALA A 131 -7.70 25.14 58.97
#